data_AF-A0A7W6JS33-F1
#
_entry.id   AF-A0A7W6JS33-F1
#
_cell.length_a   1.000
_cell.length_b   1.000
_cell.length_c   1.000
_cell.angle_alpha   90.00
_cell.angle_beta   90.00
_cell.angle_gamma   90.00
#
_symmetry.space_group_name_H-M   'P 1'
#
loop_
_entity.id
_entity.type
_entity.pdbx_description
1 polymer ?
#
loop_
_entity_poly.entity_id
_entity_poly.type
_entity_poly.pdbx_seq_one_letter_code
_entity_poly.pdbx_strand_id
1 'polypeptide(L)'
;MIRFGYFAAAGTALALGLSGCDNSAANQKANEEAAARAADAEKAQKLKEGVAHNFDCLSALRWQKAGLAAAGAGDIKTYEDFYREKLEAALGDQTLPAGGDGGPALSRATIQDYADWTYPKTVEAKFRAGKDANGDGTLSPVERSGRGFNTVAGCVQFVAEMGKGPLAGKDKVGRALKIETLRKSLKDKDA
;
A
#
# COMPACT_ATOMS: atom_id res chain seq x y z
N MET A 1 39.40 -19.74 -28.31
CA MET A 1 38.92 -19.65 -26.92
C MET A 1 37.41 -19.46 -26.98
N ILE A 2 36.64 -20.43 -26.45
CA ILE A 2 35.17 -20.42 -26.41
C ILE A 2 34.74 -20.35 -24.94
N ARG A 3 33.77 -19.47 -24.63
CA ARG A 3 32.79 -19.64 -23.54
C ARG A 3 31.58 -18.74 -23.83
N PHE A 4 30.50 -19.32 -24.38
CA PHE A 4 29.19 -19.59 -23.75
C PHE A 4 28.59 -18.32 -23.08
N GLY A 5 27.49 -17.70 -23.50
CA GLY A 5 26.33 -18.16 -24.28
C GLY A 5 25.20 -18.59 -23.34
N TYR A 6 24.10 -17.84 -23.26
CA TYR A 6 22.77 -18.38 -22.96
C TYR A 6 21.72 -17.68 -23.82
N PHE A 7 21.28 -18.44 -24.81
CA PHE A 7 20.12 -18.20 -25.65
C PHE A 7 18.85 -18.68 -24.91
N ALA A 8 17.73 -18.20 -25.44
CA ALA A 8 16.36 -18.47 -25.05
C ALA A 8 15.91 -19.95 -25.14
N ALA A 9 14.69 -20.17 -24.61
CA ALA A 9 13.62 -21.04 -25.12
C ALA A 9 13.16 -22.18 -24.21
N ALA A 10 11.87 -22.10 -23.89
CA ALA A 10 10.85 -23.15 -23.89
C ALA A 10 11.27 -24.63 -23.80
N GLY A 11 10.59 -25.33 -22.89
CA GLY A 11 10.14 -26.70 -23.12
C GLY A 11 11.13 -27.79 -22.71
N THR A 12 10.99 -28.29 -21.49
CA THR A 12 11.20 -29.72 -21.24
C THR A 12 10.29 -30.17 -20.12
N ALA A 13 9.30 -30.98 -20.49
CA ALA A 13 8.55 -31.83 -19.58
C ALA A 13 9.54 -32.69 -18.79
N LEU A 14 9.54 -32.58 -17.46
CA LEU A 14 10.10 -33.64 -16.64
C LEU A 14 9.07 -34.76 -16.59
N ALA A 15 9.22 -35.70 -17.53
CA ALA A 15 8.68 -37.04 -17.38
C ALA A 15 9.36 -37.70 -16.17
N LEU A 16 8.68 -37.65 -15.02
CA LEU A 16 8.97 -38.50 -13.86
C LEU A 16 8.49 -39.92 -14.19
N GLY A 17 9.25 -40.60 -15.03
CA GLY A 17 9.16 -42.04 -15.26
C GLY A 17 10.24 -42.75 -14.44
N LEU A 18 9.99 -42.93 -13.15
CA LEU A 18 10.62 -43.97 -12.33
C LEU A 18 9.51 -44.74 -11.62
N SER A 19 9.33 -45.96 -12.11
CA SER A 19 8.37 -46.98 -11.72
C SER A 19 8.33 -47.23 -10.21
N GLY A 20 7.15 -47.04 -9.62
CA GLY A 20 6.83 -47.44 -8.25
C GLY A 20 5.44 -46.96 -7.85
N CYS A 21 4.45 -47.83 -8.01
CA CYS A 21 3.11 -47.81 -7.41
C CYS A 21 2.43 -46.46 -7.18
N ASP A 22 1.36 -46.23 -7.96
CA ASP A 22 0.27 -45.28 -7.71
C ASP A 22 -0.14 -45.21 -6.23
N ASN A 23 0.52 -44.36 -5.45
CA ASN A 23 -0.11 -43.84 -4.25
C ASN A 23 -0.93 -42.64 -4.69
N SER A 24 -2.02 -42.91 -5.41
CA SER A 24 -3.03 -41.93 -5.82
C SER A 24 -3.38 -41.03 -4.63
N ALA A 25 -3.46 -41.59 -3.42
CA ALA A 25 -3.66 -40.86 -2.18
C ALA A 25 -2.55 -39.85 -1.82
N ALA A 26 -1.27 -40.13 -2.12
CA ALA A 26 -0.17 -39.19 -1.85
C ALA A 26 -0.12 -38.05 -2.86
N ASN A 27 -0.38 -38.32 -4.14
CA ASN A 27 -0.51 -37.28 -5.17
C ASN A 27 -1.78 -36.44 -4.98
N GLN A 28 -2.88 -37.07 -4.55
CA GLN A 28 -4.13 -36.40 -4.24
C GLN A 28 -3.97 -35.50 -3.02
N LYS A 29 -3.32 -35.97 -1.95
CA LYS A 29 -2.98 -35.15 -0.78
C LYS A 29 -2.02 -34.00 -1.12
N ALA A 30 -1.01 -34.23 -1.96
CA ALA A 30 -0.11 -33.17 -2.41
C ALA A 30 -0.82 -32.12 -3.27
N ASN A 31 -1.76 -32.54 -4.13
CA ASN A 31 -2.58 -31.63 -4.94
C ASN A 31 -3.60 -30.87 -4.09
N GLU A 32 -4.21 -31.50 -3.08
CA GLU A 32 -5.10 -30.86 -2.11
C GLU A 32 -4.35 -29.84 -1.25
N GLU A 33 -3.15 -30.17 -0.77
CA GLU A 33 -2.27 -29.24 -0.05
C GLU A 33 -1.80 -28.09 -0.94
N ALA A 34 -1.51 -28.34 -2.21
CA ALA A 34 -1.16 -27.29 -3.17
C ALA A 34 -2.37 -26.38 -3.49
N ALA A 35 -3.56 -26.95 -3.64
CA ALA A 35 -4.80 -26.20 -3.85
C ALA A 35 -5.18 -25.37 -2.61
N ALA A 36 -5.02 -25.92 -1.41
CA ALA A 36 -5.23 -25.21 -0.15
C ALA A 36 -4.25 -24.03 -0.02
N ARG A 37 -2.96 -24.26 -0.30
CA ARG A 37 -1.95 -23.18 -0.31
C ARG A 37 -2.23 -22.11 -1.36
N ALA A 38 -2.74 -22.48 -2.53
CA ALA A 38 -3.14 -21.54 -3.57
C ALA A 38 -4.34 -20.69 -3.14
N ALA A 39 -5.35 -21.30 -2.53
CA ALA A 39 -6.52 -20.60 -1.99
C ALA A 39 -6.14 -19.67 -0.82
N ASP A 40 -5.25 -20.11 0.07
CA ASP A 40 -4.72 -19.28 1.16
C ASP A 40 -3.89 -18.11 0.64
N ALA A 41 -3.08 -18.33 -0.41
CA ALA A 41 -2.32 -17.27 -1.07
C ALA A 41 -3.24 -16.24 -1.75
N GLU A 42 -4.29 -16.69 -2.43
CA GLU A 42 -5.28 -15.82 -3.07
C GLU A 42 -6.05 -14.99 -2.03
N LYS A 43 -6.48 -15.62 -0.92
CA LYS A 43 -7.15 -14.92 0.18
C LYS A 43 -6.23 -13.90 0.84
N ALA A 44 -4.97 -14.26 1.06
CA ALA A 44 -3.95 -13.37 1.59
C ALA A 44 -3.68 -12.17 0.67
N GLN A 45 -3.65 -12.41 -0.65
CA GLN A 45 -3.48 -11.35 -1.65
C GLN A 45 -4.69 -10.39 -1.65
N LYS A 46 -5.92 -10.91 -1.70
CA LYS A 46 -7.14 -10.10 -1.62
C LYS A 46 -7.19 -9.26 -0.35
N LEU A 47 -6.78 -9.83 0.79
CA LEU A 47 -6.71 -9.10 2.05
C LEU A 47 -5.66 -7.98 1.98
N LYS A 48 -4.46 -8.26 1.47
CA LYS A 48 -3.40 -7.25 1.26
C LYS A 48 -3.86 -6.11 0.35
N GLU A 49 -4.50 -6.43 -0.77
CA GLU A 49 -5.04 -5.43 -1.70
C GLU A 49 -6.14 -4.60 -1.05
N GLY A 50 -7.03 -5.23 -0.28
CA GLY A 50 -8.12 -4.56 0.44
C GLY A 50 -7.65 -3.59 1.53
N VAL A 51 -6.49 -3.82 2.13
CA VAL A 51 -5.91 -2.95 3.18
C VAL A 51 -4.86 -1.97 2.66
N ALA A 52 -4.31 -2.20 1.47
CA ALA A 52 -3.21 -1.41 0.91
C ALA A 52 -3.52 0.09 0.86
N HIS A 53 -4.73 0.47 0.43
CA HIS A 53 -5.13 1.87 0.34
C HIS A 53 -5.12 2.57 1.71
N ASN A 54 -5.51 1.87 2.78
CA ASN A 54 -5.51 2.45 4.12
C ASN A 54 -4.08 2.66 4.65
N PHE A 55 -3.15 1.74 4.36
CA PHE A 55 -1.72 1.93 4.67
C PHE A 55 -1.09 3.07 3.85
N ASP A 56 -1.48 3.22 2.59
CA ASP A 56 -1.09 4.37 1.78
C ASP A 56 -1.58 5.68 2.40
N CYS A 57 -2.84 5.72 2.86
CA CYS A 57 -3.38 6.90 3.54
C CYS A 57 -2.68 7.21 4.87
N LEU A 58 -2.41 6.20 5.71
CA LEU A 58 -1.61 6.40 6.93
C LEU A 58 -0.22 6.97 6.59
N SER A 59 0.42 6.43 5.56
CA SER A 59 1.74 6.91 5.12
C SER A 59 1.67 8.33 4.57
N ALA A 60 0.64 8.65 3.79
CA ALA A 60 0.45 9.97 3.19
C ALA A 60 0.22 11.05 4.26
N LEU A 61 -0.64 10.76 5.25
CA LEU A 61 -0.94 11.66 6.37
C LEU A 61 0.29 11.90 7.24
N ARG A 62 1.04 10.83 7.54
CA ARG A 62 2.30 10.94 8.29
C ARG A 62 3.34 11.75 7.52
N TRP A 63 3.46 11.52 6.22
CA TRP A 63 4.39 12.25 5.35
C TRP A 63 4.08 13.75 5.31
N GLN A 64 2.79 14.13 5.25
CA GLN A 64 2.36 15.54 5.22
C GLN A 64 1.99 16.11 6.58
N LYS A 65 2.49 15.55 7.68
CA LYS A 65 2.04 15.95 9.02
C LYS A 65 2.20 17.44 9.32
N ALA A 66 3.37 18.00 9.03
CA ALA A 66 3.60 19.43 9.23
C ALA A 66 2.74 20.30 8.29
N GLY A 67 2.65 19.91 7.01
CA GLY A 67 1.87 20.61 6.00
C GLY A 67 0.37 20.65 6.32
N LEU A 68 -0.20 19.52 6.76
CA LEU A 68 -1.60 19.38 7.15
C LEU A 68 -1.94 20.25 8.37
N ALA A 69 -1.08 20.23 9.40
CA ALA A 69 -1.24 21.08 10.57
C ALA A 69 -1.23 22.57 10.18
N ALA A 70 -0.25 22.98 9.37
CA ALA A 70 -0.12 24.36 8.92
C ALA A 70 -1.22 24.79 7.93
N ALA A 71 -1.92 23.85 7.29
CA ALA A 71 -3.06 24.10 6.41
C ALA A 71 -4.41 24.13 7.14
N GLY A 72 -4.41 23.93 8.47
CA GLY A 72 -5.63 23.91 9.26
C GLY A 72 -6.52 22.68 9.02
N ALA A 73 -5.92 21.55 8.62
CA ALA A 73 -6.63 20.28 8.49
C ALA A 73 -7.02 19.66 9.86
N GLY A 74 -6.65 20.31 10.97
CA GLY A 74 -6.88 19.83 12.33
C GLY A 74 -5.88 18.76 12.75
N ASP A 75 -6.25 18.03 13.82
CA ASP A 75 -5.38 17.01 14.40
C ASP A 75 -5.28 15.77 13.50
N ILE A 76 -4.06 15.47 13.06
CA ILE A 76 -3.74 14.31 12.23
C ILE A 76 -4.10 13.00 12.91
N LYS A 77 -4.05 12.95 14.25
CA LYS A 77 -4.44 11.76 15.00
C LYS A 77 -5.88 11.34 14.68
N THR A 78 -6.78 12.28 14.41
CA THR A 78 -8.17 11.97 13.99
C THR A 78 -8.21 11.15 12.69
N TYR A 79 -7.32 11.47 11.75
CA TYR A 79 -7.23 10.77 10.48
C TYR A 79 -6.51 9.42 10.62
N GLU A 80 -5.41 9.40 11.38
CA GLU A 80 -4.66 8.17 11.67
C GLU A 80 -5.54 7.12 12.37
N ASP A 81 -6.30 7.54 13.40
CA ASP A 81 -7.21 6.66 14.13
C ASP A 81 -8.33 6.13 13.21
N PHE A 82 -8.88 6.97 12.32
CA PHE A 82 -9.88 6.52 11.34
C PHE A 82 -9.34 5.42 10.40
N TYR A 83 -8.14 5.59 9.84
CA TYR A 83 -7.57 4.58 8.95
C TYR A 83 -7.12 3.34 9.70
N ARG A 84 -6.68 3.48 10.95
CA ARG A 84 -6.42 2.33 11.83
C ARG A 84 -7.71 1.53 12.08
N GLU A 85 -8.81 2.18 12.47
CA GLU A 85 -10.11 1.52 12.67
C GLU A 85 -10.56 0.76 11.41
N LYS A 86 -10.38 1.35 10.22
CA LYS A 86 -10.67 0.69 8.94
C LYS A 86 -9.80 -0.55 8.70
N LEU A 87 -8.51 -0.48 9.04
CA LEU A 87 -7.59 -1.61 8.95
C LEU A 87 -7.98 -2.73 9.93
N GLU A 88 -8.30 -2.38 11.18
CA GLU A 88 -8.76 -3.35 12.18
C GLU A 88 -10.04 -4.06 11.71
N ALA A 89 -11.01 -3.32 11.18
CA ALA A 89 -12.25 -3.88 10.66
C ALA A 89 -12.03 -4.77 9.43
N ALA A 90 -11.12 -4.39 8.52
CA ALA A 90 -10.82 -5.15 7.32
C ALA A 90 -10.05 -6.45 7.62
N LEU A 91 -9.14 -6.41 8.60
CA LEU A 91 -8.36 -7.58 9.03
C LEU A 91 -9.23 -8.55 9.85
N GLY A 92 -10.06 -8.04 10.76
CA GLY A 92 -10.79 -8.87 11.71
C GLY A 92 -9.82 -9.73 12.54
N ASP A 93 -10.09 -11.04 12.60
CA ASP A 93 -9.22 -12.02 13.29
C ASP A 93 -8.14 -12.62 12.37
N GLN A 94 -8.06 -12.18 11.11
CA GLN A 94 -7.11 -12.73 10.15
C GLN A 94 -5.68 -12.25 10.44
N THR A 95 -4.73 -13.15 10.23
CA THR A 95 -3.29 -12.85 10.30
C THR A 95 -2.63 -13.22 8.98
N LEU A 96 -1.98 -12.25 8.37
CA LEU A 96 -1.08 -12.46 7.25
C LEU A 96 0.32 -12.73 7.82
N PRO A 97 0.96 -13.86 7.48
CA PRO A 97 2.29 -14.17 7.98
C PRO A 97 3.32 -13.17 7.47
N ALA A 98 4.45 -13.09 8.18
CA ALA A 98 5.60 -12.28 7.78
C ALA A 98 6.02 -12.61 6.34
N GLY A 99 6.31 -11.57 5.57
CA GLY A 99 6.73 -11.71 4.17
C GLY A 99 8.18 -12.15 4.04
N GLY A 100 8.53 -12.83 2.95
CA GLY A 100 9.92 -13.17 2.61
C GLY A 100 10.81 -11.95 2.34
N ASP A 101 10.20 -10.76 2.21
CA ASP A 101 10.86 -9.46 2.09
C ASP A 101 11.16 -8.79 3.44
N GLY A 102 11.06 -9.56 4.53
CA GLY A 102 11.37 -9.11 5.89
C GLY A 102 10.28 -8.24 6.54
N GLY A 103 9.06 -8.24 5.99
CA GLY A 103 7.92 -7.55 6.59
C GLY A 103 7.37 -8.29 7.81
N PRO A 104 6.97 -7.57 8.89
CA PRO A 104 6.33 -8.20 10.03
C PRO A 104 5.02 -8.87 9.61
N ALA A 105 4.55 -9.82 10.41
CA ALA A 105 3.20 -10.34 10.23
C ALA A 105 2.18 -9.19 10.34
N LEU A 106 1.10 -9.26 9.56
CA LEU A 106 0.02 -8.27 9.59
C LEU A 106 -1.24 -8.89 10.20
N SER A 107 -1.56 -8.46 11.40
CA SER A 107 -2.78 -8.76 12.14
C SER A 107 -3.27 -7.49 12.83
N ARG A 108 -4.43 -7.55 13.50
CA ARG A 108 -4.95 -6.44 14.30
C ARG A 108 -3.92 -5.89 15.30
N ALA A 109 -3.13 -6.77 15.93
CA ALA A 109 -2.14 -6.40 16.92
C ALA A 109 -0.90 -5.72 16.34
N THR A 110 -0.58 -5.98 15.07
CA THR A 110 0.67 -5.56 14.42
C THR A 110 0.47 -4.51 13.33
N ILE A 111 -0.72 -3.91 13.22
CA ILE A 111 -1.03 -2.84 12.25
C ILE A 111 0.01 -1.72 12.34
N GLN A 112 0.41 -1.31 13.55
CA GLN A 112 1.39 -0.23 13.71
C GLN A 112 2.77 -0.63 13.19
N ASP A 113 3.27 -1.80 13.60
CA ASP A 113 4.57 -2.29 13.18
C ASP A 113 4.63 -2.46 11.65
N TYR A 114 3.54 -2.94 11.04
CA TYR A 114 3.43 -3.05 9.59
C TYR A 114 3.38 -1.67 8.92
N ALA A 115 2.64 -0.71 9.49
CA ALA A 115 2.58 0.67 9.00
C ALA A 115 3.97 1.34 9.06
N ASP A 116 4.72 1.14 10.15
CA ASP A 116 6.06 1.69 10.33
C ASP A 116 7.06 1.06 9.35
N TRP A 117 6.97 -0.25 9.14
CA TRP A 117 7.82 -0.95 8.17
C TRP A 117 7.53 -0.54 6.72
N THR A 118 6.26 -0.38 6.34
CA THR A 118 5.89 -0.01 4.97
C THR A 118 6.05 1.49 4.67
N TYR A 119 6.03 2.34 5.70
CA TYR A 119 6.11 3.79 5.57
C TYR A 119 7.27 4.27 4.69
N PRO A 120 8.56 3.94 4.97
CA PRO A 120 9.67 4.45 4.17
C PRO A 120 9.59 4.00 2.72
N LYS A 121 9.19 2.74 2.48
CA LYS A 121 9.02 2.18 1.13
C LYS A 121 7.90 2.90 0.37
N THR A 122 6.78 3.16 1.04
CA THR A 122 5.62 3.84 0.47
C THR A 122 5.94 5.29 0.14
N VAL A 123 6.61 6.00 1.03
CA VAL A 123 7.04 7.39 0.79
C VAL A 123 7.94 7.47 -0.42
N GLU A 124 8.99 6.66 -0.48
CA GLU A 124 9.93 6.66 -1.60
C GLU A 124 9.26 6.24 -2.90
N ALA A 125 8.50 5.13 -2.90
CA ALA A 125 7.91 4.58 -4.12
C ALA A 125 6.68 5.34 -4.65
N LYS A 126 5.90 5.99 -3.79
CA LYS A 126 4.60 6.59 -4.18
C LYS A 126 4.57 8.11 -4.07
N PHE A 127 5.28 8.69 -3.10
CA PHE A 127 5.18 10.13 -2.82
C PHE A 127 6.39 10.92 -3.31
N ARG A 128 7.58 10.29 -3.29
CA ARG A 128 8.83 10.88 -3.78
C ARG A 128 9.31 10.34 -5.12
N ALA A 129 8.81 9.19 -5.57
CA ALA A 129 9.20 8.61 -6.86
C ALA A 129 8.87 9.54 -8.05
N GLY A 130 9.92 10.05 -8.67
CA GLY A 130 9.93 10.74 -9.97
C GLY A 130 11.26 10.46 -10.68
N LYS A 131 11.21 10.23 -12.00
CA LYS A 131 12.40 10.14 -12.87
C LYS A 131 12.71 11.48 -13.53
N ASP A 132 12.07 12.54 -13.07
CA ASP A 132 11.95 13.80 -13.79
C ASP A 132 12.66 14.90 -12.98
N ALA A 133 13.93 14.64 -12.67
CA ALA A 133 14.83 15.76 -12.56
C ALA A 133 14.86 16.43 -13.93
N ASN A 134 14.66 17.74 -13.97
CA ASN A 134 15.09 18.51 -15.12
C ASN A 134 16.56 18.10 -15.43
N GLY A 135 16.97 18.16 -16.69
CA GLY A 135 18.35 17.80 -17.09
C GLY A 135 19.47 18.58 -16.37
N ASP A 136 19.13 19.54 -15.51
CA ASP A 136 20.01 20.35 -14.64
C ASP A 136 20.08 19.85 -13.18
N GLY A 137 19.40 18.76 -12.82
CA GLY A 137 19.39 18.21 -11.46
C GLY A 137 18.36 18.86 -10.51
N THR A 138 17.52 19.78 -10.99
CA THR A 138 16.41 20.35 -10.21
C THR A 138 15.11 19.57 -10.42
N LEU A 139 14.33 19.38 -9.35
CA LEU A 139 12.98 18.82 -9.47
C LEU A 139 12.03 19.91 -10.01
N SER A 140 11.26 19.62 -11.07
CA SER A 140 10.27 20.61 -11.53
C SER A 140 9.18 20.82 -10.45
N PRO A 141 8.72 22.06 -10.21
CA PRO A 141 7.61 22.34 -9.28
C PRO A 141 6.30 21.64 -9.66
N VAL A 142 6.13 21.28 -10.94
CA VAL A 142 4.97 20.54 -11.45
C VAL A 142 5.02 19.08 -11.00
N GLU A 143 6.19 18.45 -11.00
CA GLU A 143 6.40 17.01 -10.79
C GLU A 143 6.62 16.62 -9.33
N ARG A 144 7.14 17.54 -8.50
CA ARG A 144 7.08 17.43 -7.02
C ARG A 144 5.64 17.20 -6.53
N SER A 145 4.63 17.60 -7.31
CA SER A 145 3.30 17.96 -6.82
C SER A 145 2.14 17.01 -7.19
N GLY A 146 2.38 15.91 -7.91
CA GLY A 146 1.30 15.16 -8.56
C GLY A 146 0.62 14.08 -7.71
N ARG A 147 1.37 13.04 -7.31
CA ARG A 147 0.76 11.82 -6.76
C ARG A 147 0.55 11.89 -5.24
N GLY A 148 1.62 12.15 -4.48
CA GLY A 148 1.54 12.12 -3.01
C GLY A 148 0.55 13.13 -2.43
N PHE A 149 0.57 14.37 -2.90
CA PHE A 149 -0.35 15.40 -2.42
C PHE A 149 -1.82 15.14 -2.79
N ASN A 150 -2.06 14.53 -3.95
CA ASN A 150 -3.40 14.11 -4.34
C ASN A 150 -3.89 12.95 -3.46
N THR A 151 -3.01 12.01 -3.10
CA THR A 151 -3.32 10.97 -2.11
C THR A 151 -3.70 11.59 -0.77
N VAL A 152 -2.90 12.53 -0.24
CA VAL A 152 -3.21 13.20 1.03
C VAL A 152 -4.57 13.90 0.99
N ALA A 153 -4.82 14.69 -0.05
CA ALA A 153 -6.09 15.40 -0.22
C ALA A 153 -7.28 14.43 -0.32
N GLY A 154 -7.13 13.32 -1.06
CA GLY A 154 -8.14 12.28 -1.19
C GLY A 154 -8.41 11.57 0.14
N CYS A 155 -7.38 11.26 0.91
CA CYS A 155 -7.54 10.63 2.22
C CYS A 155 -8.28 11.57 3.19
N VAL A 156 -7.89 12.85 3.26
CA VAL A 156 -8.57 13.85 4.08
C VAL A 156 -10.04 14.05 3.65
N GLN A 157 -10.30 14.09 2.34
CA GLN A 157 -11.65 14.20 1.79
C GLN A 157 -12.51 13.01 2.21
N PHE A 158 -12.00 11.79 2.09
CA PHE A 158 -12.74 10.59 2.45
C PHE A 158 -13.12 10.55 3.93
N VAL A 159 -12.19 10.90 4.83
CA VAL A 159 -12.49 11.00 6.27
C VAL A 159 -13.59 12.03 6.53
N ALA A 160 -13.56 13.17 5.83
CA ALA A 160 -14.59 14.18 5.92
C ALA A 160 -15.96 13.66 5.46
N GLU A 161 -16.00 12.98 4.31
CA GLU A 161 -17.23 12.41 3.74
C GLU A 161 -17.87 11.38 4.67
N MET A 162 -17.05 10.65 5.43
CA MET A 162 -17.47 9.74 6.48
C MET A 162 -17.88 10.45 7.79
N GLY A 163 -17.95 11.78 7.79
CA GLY A 163 -18.41 12.57 8.92
C GLY A 163 -17.37 12.78 10.03
N LYS A 164 -16.08 12.50 9.78
CA LYS A 164 -15.00 12.72 10.75
C LYS A 164 -14.08 13.88 10.33
N GLY A 165 -13.37 14.45 11.30
CA GLY A 165 -12.40 15.54 11.06
C GLY A 165 -13.02 16.92 10.81
N PRO A 166 -12.22 17.99 10.70
CA PRO A 166 -12.71 19.38 10.66
C PRO A 166 -13.48 19.78 9.40
N LEU A 167 -13.44 18.93 8.38
CA LEU A 167 -14.20 19.12 7.14
C LEU A 167 -15.53 18.35 7.15
N ALA A 168 -15.83 17.58 8.21
CA ALA A 168 -17.12 16.95 8.41
C ALA A 168 -18.26 17.98 8.44
N GLY A 169 -19.45 17.58 7.99
CA GLY A 169 -20.65 18.43 8.01
C GLY A 169 -20.67 19.60 7.02
N LYS A 170 -19.57 19.87 6.29
CA LYS A 170 -19.58 20.85 5.20
C LYS A 170 -20.39 20.34 4.02
N ASP A 171 -21.09 21.22 3.31
CA ASP A 171 -21.72 20.86 2.04
C ASP A 171 -20.67 20.43 1.00
N LYS A 172 -21.11 19.79 -0.08
CA LYS A 172 -20.21 19.23 -1.11
C LYS A 172 -19.27 20.29 -1.72
N VAL A 173 -19.77 21.51 -1.93
CA VAL A 173 -19.02 22.60 -2.56
C VAL A 173 -18.00 23.18 -1.57
N GLY A 174 -18.43 23.47 -0.34
CA GLY A 174 -17.55 23.96 0.72
C GLY A 174 -16.45 22.97 1.09
N ARG A 175 -16.73 21.66 0.99
CA ARG A 175 -15.71 20.61 1.15
C ARG A 175 -14.74 20.57 -0.01
N ALA A 176 -15.21 20.59 -1.26
CA ALA A 176 -14.37 20.61 -2.45
C ALA A 176 -13.40 21.81 -2.46
N LEU A 177 -13.90 23.01 -2.14
CA LEU A 177 -13.07 24.22 -2.07
C LEU A 177 -11.99 24.14 -0.99
N LYS A 178 -12.32 23.57 0.18
CA LYS A 178 -11.33 23.37 1.26
C LYS A 178 -10.30 22.32 0.90
N ILE A 179 -10.69 21.24 0.24
CA ILE A 179 -9.76 20.21 -0.26
C ILE A 179 -8.85 20.77 -1.36
N GLU A 180 -9.35 21.63 -2.25
CA GLU A 180 -8.52 22.29 -3.25
C GLU A 180 -7.52 23.27 -2.60
N THR A 181 -7.97 24.03 -1.60
CA THR A 181 -7.10 24.92 -0.81
C THR A 181 -6.02 24.12 -0.08
N LEU A 182 -6.39 23.00 0.55
CA LEU A 182 -5.46 22.08 1.19
C LEU A 182 -4.43 21.57 0.17
N ARG A 183 -4.89 21.07 -0.98
CA ARG A 183 -4.01 20.59 -2.06
C ARG A 183 -3.00 21.66 -2.46
N LYS A 184 -3.40 22.92 -2.64
CA LYS A 184 -2.49 24.02 -2.97
C LYS A 184 -1.50 24.29 -1.83
N SER A 185 -1.99 24.42 -0.59
CA SER A 185 -1.12 24.70 0.57
C SER A 185 -0.10 23.60 0.84
N LEU A 186 -0.41 22.33 0.55
CA LEU A 186 0.55 21.24 0.74
C LEU A 186 1.64 21.27 -0.34
N LYS A 187 1.30 21.65 -1.58
CA LYS A 187 2.30 21.78 -2.65
C LYS A 187 3.35 22.86 -2.38
N ASP A 188 2.97 23.93 -1.68
CA ASP A 188 3.85 25.05 -1.37
C ASP A 188 4.71 24.80 -0.12
N LYS A 189 4.41 23.75 0.65
CA LYS A 189 5.11 23.39 1.88
C LYS A 189 5.84 22.07 1.63
N ASP A 190 7.11 22.15 1.25
CA ASP A 190 7.97 20.97 1.10
C ASP A 190 7.87 20.09 2.36
N ALA A 191 7.76 18.77 2.13
CA ALA A 191 7.45 17.73 3.12
C ALA A 191 8.63 17.29 3.98
#